data_AF-A0A2S9FF31-F1
#
_entry.id   AF-A0A2S9FF31-F1
#
_cell.length_a   1.000
_cell.length_b   1.000
_cell.length_c   1.000
_cell.angle_alpha   90.00
_cell.angle_beta   90.00
_cell.angle_gamma   90.00
#
_symmetry.space_group_name_H-M   'P 1'
#
loop_
_entity.id
_entity.type
_entity.pdbx_description
1 polymer ?
#
loop_
_entity_poly.entity_id
_entity_poly.type
_entity_poly.pdbx_seq_one_letter_code
_entity_poly.pdbx_strand_id
1 'polypeptide(L)'
;MPIDPAAIGATTPAQLFSWTDRDTLLYALGVGAGTGDLAFTTENSHEIDQQVLPTYAVIACSPFAAATKIGSFNFSRLLHGSQSIRLFAPLPPTGTLSVVCEVADIQDKGEGKNAVVMLKGTGSDPDTGQAV
;
A
#
# COMPACT_ATOMS: atom_id res chain seq x y z
N MET A 1 5.56 -15.30 -20.52
CA MET A 1 6.12 -14.28 -19.61
C MET A 1 6.70 -15.06 -18.45
N PRO A 2 8.01 -15.00 -18.19
CA PRO A 2 8.61 -15.82 -17.15
C PRO A 2 8.18 -15.27 -15.78
N ILE A 3 7.31 -16.00 -15.11
CA ILE A 3 6.96 -15.81 -13.70
C ILE A 3 7.61 -16.97 -12.97
N ASP A 4 8.45 -16.69 -11.97
CA ASP A 4 9.08 -17.71 -11.13
C ASP A 4 8.06 -18.26 -10.13
N PRO A 5 7.60 -19.52 -10.27
CA PRO A 5 6.63 -20.10 -9.34
C PRO A 5 7.22 -20.34 -7.95
N ALA A 6 8.55 -20.43 -7.82
CA ALA A 6 9.23 -20.63 -6.55
C ALA A 6 9.36 -19.34 -5.73
N ALA A 7 8.93 -18.19 -6.27
CA ALA A 7 8.99 -16.90 -5.59
C ALA A 7 7.94 -16.75 -4.47
N ILE A 8 6.97 -17.66 -4.34
CA ILE A 8 5.98 -17.63 -3.25
C ILE A 8 6.71 -17.65 -1.90
N GLY A 9 6.37 -16.71 -1.02
CA GLY A 9 7.02 -16.49 0.27
C GLY A 9 8.28 -15.62 0.23
N ALA A 10 8.75 -15.22 -0.95
CA ALA A 10 9.88 -14.29 -1.05
C ALA A 10 9.50 -12.90 -0.52
N THR A 11 10.39 -12.32 0.29
CA THR A 11 10.18 -11.01 0.92
C THR A 11 11.20 -9.96 0.47
N THR A 12 10.84 -8.69 0.62
CA THR A 12 11.77 -7.56 0.51
C THR A 12 12.42 -7.27 1.86
N PRO A 13 13.62 -6.66 1.90
CA PRO A 13 14.07 -5.95 3.09
C PRO A 13 13.03 -4.90 3.50
N ALA A 14 13.00 -4.57 4.80
CA ALA A 14 12.17 -3.48 5.29
C ALA A 14 12.61 -2.15 4.66
N GLN A 15 11.64 -1.34 4.24
CA GLN A 15 11.86 0.00 3.70
C GLN A 15 11.03 1.01 4.48
N LEU A 16 11.64 2.14 4.83
CA LEU A 16 10.93 3.23 5.48
C LEU A 16 10.12 4.00 4.44
N PHE A 17 8.84 4.21 4.73
CA PHE A 17 7.97 5.11 4.00
C PHE A 17 7.51 6.21 4.96
N SER A 18 7.95 7.43 4.71
CA SER A 18 7.63 8.61 5.52
C SER A 18 6.73 9.55 4.73
N TRP A 19 5.80 10.20 5.43
CA TRP A 19 4.88 11.18 4.85
C TRP A 19 4.63 12.31 5.83
N THR A 20 4.18 13.45 5.30
CA THR A 20 3.67 14.57 6.11
C THR A 20 2.17 14.76 5.92
N ASP A 21 1.60 15.64 6.72
CA ASP A 21 0.22 16.14 6.59
C ASP A 21 -0.13 16.52 5.14
N ARG A 22 0.76 17.22 4.44
CA ARG A 22 0.62 17.59 3.03
C ARG A 22 0.30 16.39 2.14
N ASP A 23 0.93 15.25 2.36
CA ASP A 23 0.73 14.05 1.52
C ASP A 23 -0.64 13.41 1.79
N THR A 24 -1.08 13.39 3.05
CA THR A 24 -2.39 12.85 3.43
C THR A 24 -3.54 13.77 3.02
N LEU A 25 -3.35 15.09 3.10
CA LEU A 25 -4.27 16.10 2.56
C LEU A 25 -4.36 15.99 1.04
N LEU A 26 -3.22 15.91 0.35
CA LEU A 26 -3.17 15.79 -1.11
C LEU A 26 -3.84 14.49 -1.58
N TYR A 27 -3.66 13.40 -0.83
CA TYR A 27 -4.37 12.17 -1.09
C TYR A 27 -5.88 12.34 -0.95
N ALA A 28 -6.36 12.94 0.14
CA ALA A 28 -7.79 13.15 0.38
C ALA A 28 -8.44 13.94 -0.77
N LEU A 29 -7.81 15.04 -1.19
CA LEU A 29 -8.25 15.81 -2.36
C LEU A 29 -8.21 14.98 -3.65
N GLY A 30 -7.14 14.19 -3.83
CA GLY A 30 -6.95 13.32 -5.00
C GLY A 30 -8.02 12.24 -5.14
N VAL A 31 -8.62 11.79 -4.04
CA VAL A 31 -9.73 10.82 -4.03
C VAL A 31 -11.11 11.45 -3.88
N GLY A 32 -11.20 12.78 -3.94
CA GLY A 32 -12.46 13.51 -4.09
C GLY A 32 -13.05 14.13 -2.81
N ALA A 33 -12.34 14.11 -1.68
CA ALA A 33 -12.75 14.88 -0.51
C ALA A 33 -12.66 16.39 -0.82
N GLY A 34 -13.50 17.21 -0.18
CA GLY A 34 -13.57 18.64 -0.47
C GLY A 34 -13.85 19.53 0.75
N THR A 35 -14.42 20.70 0.50
CA THR A 35 -14.76 21.69 1.53
C THR A 35 -15.85 21.23 2.49
N GLY A 36 -16.59 20.17 2.16
CA GLY A 36 -17.53 19.51 3.07
C GLY A 36 -16.88 18.53 4.04
N ASP A 37 -15.60 18.20 3.84
CA ASP A 37 -14.90 17.11 4.51
C ASP A 37 -13.64 17.61 5.25
N LEU A 38 -13.77 18.72 5.98
CA LEU A 38 -12.62 19.45 6.53
C LEU A 38 -11.68 18.59 7.38
N ALA A 39 -12.21 17.59 8.11
CA ALA A 39 -11.38 16.65 8.87
C ALA A 39 -10.36 15.89 7.99
N PHE A 40 -10.61 15.72 6.69
CA PHE A 40 -9.65 15.05 5.77
C PHE A 40 -8.85 16.05 4.91
N THR A 41 -9.31 17.29 4.78
CA THR A 41 -8.80 18.25 3.79
C THR A 41 -8.13 19.48 4.40
N THR A 42 -8.10 19.60 5.73
CA THR A 42 -7.37 20.65 6.45
C THR A 42 -6.67 20.12 7.71
N GLU A 43 -5.61 20.82 8.10
CA GLU A 43 -4.78 20.52 9.28
C GLU A 43 -4.89 21.59 10.37
N ASN A 44 -5.58 22.70 10.10
CA ASN A 44 -5.61 23.91 10.94
C ASN A 44 -7.01 24.55 11.07
N SER A 45 -8.06 23.82 10.71
CA SER A 45 -9.44 24.32 10.88
C SER A 45 -9.84 24.36 12.35
N HIS A 46 -10.61 25.38 12.73
CA HIS A 46 -11.03 25.60 14.11
C HIS A 46 -11.78 24.38 14.67
N GLU A 47 -11.26 23.80 15.77
CA GLU A 47 -11.83 22.64 16.46
C GLU A 47 -11.97 21.37 15.60
N ILE A 48 -11.14 21.21 14.57
CA ILE A 48 -11.13 20.03 13.70
C ILE A 48 -9.72 19.46 13.64
N ASP A 49 -9.53 18.30 14.27
CA ASP A 49 -8.30 17.52 14.10
C ASP A 49 -8.30 16.81 12.74
N GLN A 50 -7.13 16.78 12.09
CA GLN A 50 -6.97 16.07 10.84
C GLN A 50 -7.08 14.56 11.04
N GLN A 51 -7.89 13.92 10.21
CA GLN A 51 -8.01 12.48 10.05
C GLN A 51 -7.43 12.05 8.71
N VAL A 52 -6.94 10.82 8.63
CA VAL A 52 -6.42 10.22 7.41
C VAL A 52 -7.38 9.15 6.91
N LEU A 53 -7.74 9.22 5.63
CA LEU A 53 -8.55 8.17 5.01
C LEU A 53 -7.82 6.82 5.13
N PRO A 54 -8.50 5.74 5.60
CA PRO A 54 -7.87 4.43 5.76
C PRO A 54 -7.23 3.89 4.47
N THR A 55 -7.78 4.29 3.32
CA THR A 55 -7.29 3.92 2.00
C THR A 55 -5.91 4.51 1.67
N TYR A 56 -5.41 5.49 2.42
CA TYR A 56 -4.01 5.95 2.31
C TYR A 56 -3.00 4.82 2.57
N ALA A 57 -3.41 3.72 3.22
CA ALA A 57 -2.60 2.51 3.37
C ALA A 57 -2.07 1.96 2.04
N VAL A 58 -2.78 2.15 0.91
CA VAL A 58 -2.30 1.70 -0.41
C VAL A 58 -1.10 2.52 -0.92
N ILE A 59 -0.93 3.74 -0.39
CA ILE A 59 0.23 4.60 -0.65
C ILE A 59 1.33 4.28 0.37
N ALA A 60 1.01 4.35 1.66
CA ALA A 60 1.97 4.22 2.74
C ALA A 60 2.54 2.80 2.93
N CYS A 61 1.82 1.77 2.48
CA CYS A 61 2.17 0.36 2.64
C CYS A 61 1.94 -0.44 1.34
N SER A 62 2.37 0.12 0.19
CA SER A 62 2.23 -0.55 -1.10
C SER A 62 3.03 -1.86 -1.16
N PRO A 63 2.42 -3.00 -1.57
CA PRO A 63 3.12 -4.28 -1.65
C PRO A 63 3.96 -4.45 -2.92
N PHE A 64 3.95 -3.45 -3.81
CA PHE A 64 4.40 -3.61 -5.19
C PHE A 64 5.89 -3.94 -5.34
N ALA A 65 6.72 -3.62 -4.34
CA ALA A 65 8.14 -3.98 -4.33
C ALA A 65 8.37 -5.50 -4.39
N ALA A 66 7.45 -6.32 -3.88
CA ALA A 66 7.53 -7.78 -3.98
C ALA A 66 7.44 -8.29 -5.43
N ALA A 67 6.89 -7.50 -6.36
CA ALA A 67 6.86 -7.85 -7.78
C ALA A 67 8.28 -7.99 -8.38
N THR A 68 9.31 -7.43 -7.76
CA THR A 68 10.70 -7.63 -8.18
C THR A 68 11.22 -9.05 -7.93
N LYS A 69 10.53 -9.85 -7.11
CA LYS A 69 10.91 -11.22 -6.75
C LYS A 69 10.39 -12.28 -7.71
N ILE A 70 9.34 -11.98 -8.47
CA ILE A 70 8.68 -12.95 -9.37
C ILE A 70 9.33 -13.02 -10.77
N GLY A 71 10.27 -12.13 -11.07
CA GLY A 71 10.90 -12.00 -12.39
C GLY A 71 10.50 -10.74 -13.14
N SER A 72 10.52 -10.79 -14.47
CA SER A 72 10.19 -9.67 -15.34
C SER A 72 8.85 -9.88 -16.06
N PHE A 73 8.00 -8.88 -16.01
CA PHE A 73 6.70 -8.88 -16.67
C PHE A 73 6.50 -7.60 -17.48
N ASN A 74 5.66 -7.71 -18.51
CA ASN A 74 5.30 -6.56 -19.33
C ASN A 74 4.16 -5.80 -18.64
N PHE A 75 4.44 -4.58 -18.18
CA PHE A 75 3.46 -3.70 -17.54
C PHE A 75 2.24 -3.40 -18.42
N SER A 76 2.35 -3.43 -19.75
CA SER A 76 1.20 -3.24 -20.64
C SER A 76 0.21 -4.40 -20.64
N ARG A 77 0.59 -5.53 -20.03
CA ARG A 77 -0.25 -6.72 -19.85
C ARG A 77 -0.60 -6.98 -18.38
N LEU A 78 -0.39 -5.98 -17.52
CA LEU A 78 -0.72 -6.05 -16.10
C LEU A 78 -2.04 -5.34 -15.86
N LEU A 79 -3.03 -6.09 -15.41
CA LEU A 79 -4.30 -5.56 -14.92
C LEU A 79 -4.31 -5.63 -13.40
N HIS A 80 -4.66 -4.52 -12.73
CA HIS A 80 -4.87 -4.54 -11.29
C HIS A 80 -6.15 -5.32 -10.97
N GLY A 81 -5.99 -6.54 -10.48
CA GLY A 81 -7.12 -7.46 -10.26
C GLY A 81 -7.96 -7.11 -9.04
N SER A 82 -7.34 -6.92 -7.88
CA SER A 82 -8.02 -6.64 -6.62
C SER A 82 -7.09 -5.94 -5.63
N GLN A 83 -7.69 -5.28 -4.63
CA GLN A 83 -6.99 -4.63 -3.54
C GLN A 83 -7.71 -4.94 -2.23
N SER A 84 -6.95 -5.21 -1.17
CA SER A 84 -7.45 -5.29 0.19
C SER A 84 -6.54 -4.48 1.11
N ILE A 85 -7.12 -3.87 2.14
CA ILE A 85 -6.40 -3.22 3.23
C ILE A 85 -6.96 -3.71 4.56
N ARG A 86 -6.12 -3.69 5.60
CA ARG A 86 -6.52 -3.91 6.98
C ARG A 86 -5.67 -2.98 7.84
N LEU A 87 -6.33 -2.12 8.61
CA LEU A 87 -5.67 -1.29 9.62
C LEU A 87 -5.83 -1.92 10.99
N PHE A 88 -4.77 -1.83 11.77
CA PHE A 88 -4.70 -2.18 13.18
C PHE A 88 -4.69 -0.91 14.06
N ALA A 89 -4.32 0.24 13.50
CA ALA A 89 -4.47 1.55 14.10
C ALA A 89 -4.81 2.63 13.04
N PRO A 90 -5.36 3.80 13.42
CA PRO A 90 -5.51 4.92 12.51
C PRO A 90 -4.14 5.39 11.99
N LEU A 91 -4.06 5.74 10.70
CA LEU A 91 -2.86 6.36 10.15
C LEU A 91 -2.77 7.82 10.66
N PRO A 92 -1.63 8.25 11.21
CA PRO A 92 -1.47 9.65 11.62
C PRO A 92 -1.30 10.58 10.41
N PRO A 93 -1.66 11.87 10.53
CA PRO A 93 -1.45 12.87 9.48
C PRO A 93 -0.01 12.94 8.95
N THR A 94 0.97 12.83 9.85
CA THR A 94 2.41 12.73 9.58
C THR A 94 2.91 11.46 10.25
N GLY A 95 3.71 10.66 9.54
CA GLY A 95 4.15 9.39 10.10
C GLY A 95 5.24 8.71 9.28
N THR A 96 5.67 7.56 9.78
CA THR A 96 6.59 6.67 9.07
C THR A 96 6.20 5.23 9.34
N LEU A 97 6.24 4.39 8.31
CA LEU A 97 6.12 2.94 8.43
C LEU A 97 7.39 2.25 7.95
N SER A 98 7.75 1.17 8.64
CA SER A 98 8.68 0.16 8.15
C SER A 98 7.88 -0.89 7.39
N VAL A 99 8.04 -0.94 6.07
CA VAL A 99 7.23 -1.76 5.16
C VAL A 99 8.02 -2.95 4.66
N VAL A 100 7.48 -4.15 4.86
CA VAL A 100 7.97 -5.40 4.25
C VAL A 100 6.93 -5.89 3.25
N CYS A 101 7.39 -6.22 2.04
CA CYS A 101 6.55 -6.77 0.98
C CYS A 101 6.84 -8.27 0.78
N GLU A 102 5.81 -9.03 0.42
CA GLU A 102 5.84 -10.48 0.25
C GLU A 102 5.10 -10.89 -1.03
N VAL A 103 5.63 -11.89 -1.75
CA VAL A 103 4.89 -12.62 -2.77
C VAL A 103 4.01 -13.65 -2.06
N ALA A 104 2.76 -13.29 -1.80
CA ALA A 104 1.86 -14.11 -0.99
C ALA A 104 1.33 -15.34 -1.73
N ASP A 105 1.11 -15.23 -3.04
CA ASP A 105 0.62 -16.35 -3.86
C ASP A 105 0.87 -16.11 -5.36
N ILE A 106 0.97 -17.20 -6.12
CA ILE A 106 1.04 -17.22 -7.58
C ILE A 106 0.15 -18.35 -8.09
N GLN A 107 -0.86 -18.02 -8.89
CA GLN A 107 -1.78 -18.98 -9.48
C GLN A 107 -1.67 -18.93 -11.01
N ASP A 108 -1.26 -20.04 -11.62
CA ASP A 108 -1.25 -20.20 -13.07
C ASP A 108 -2.54 -20.90 -13.54
N LYS A 109 -3.29 -20.26 -14.45
CA LYS A 109 -4.51 -20.84 -15.02
C LYS A 109 -4.24 -21.75 -16.22
N GLY A 110 -2.98 -21.94 -16.60
CA GLY A 110 -2.53 -22.78 -17.70
C GLY A 110 -2.29 -22.01 -19.00
N GLU A 111 -1.74 -22.73 -19.98
CA GLU A 111 -1.31 -22.18 -21.26
C GLU A 111 -2.41 -21.36 -21.95
N GLY A 112 -2.03 -20.19 -22.48
CA GLY A 112 -2.95 -19.25 -23.12
C GLY A 112 -3.93 -18.52 -22.18
N LYS A 113 -3.84 -18.73 -20.86
CA LYS A 113 -4.66 -18.04 -19.85
C LYS A 113 -3.81 -17.11 -18.98
N ASN A 114 -4.49 -16.42 -18.06
CA ASN A 114 -3.86 -15.46 -17.16
C ASN A 114 -3.21 -16.17 -15.96
N ALA A 115 -2.13 -15.59 -15.43
CA ALA A 115 -1.68 -15.84 -14.07
C ALA A 115 -2.28 -14.79 -13.11
N VAL A 116 -2.43 -15.14 -11.84
CA VAL A 116 -2.78 -14.22 -10.75
C VAL A 116 -1.63 -14.21 -9.76
N VAL A 117 -1.12 -13.02 -9.45
CA VAL A 117 -0.09 -12.83 -8.43
C VAL A 117 -0.71 -12.03 -7.29
N MET A 118 -0.56 -12.54 -6.07
CA MET A 118 -0.95 -11.82 -4.86
C MET A 118 0.31 -11.29 -4.16
N LEU A 119 0.34 -9.98 -3.96
CA LEU A 119 1.40 -9.30 -3.22
C LEU A 119 0.82 -8.79 -1.90
N LYS A 120 1.59 -8.92 -0.83
CA LYS A 120 1.19 -8.47 0.51
C LYS A 120 2.22 -7.49 1.06
N GLY A 121 1.75 -6.41 1.67
CA GLY A 121 2.56 -5.42 2.36
C GLY A 121 2.19 -5.44 3.82
N THR A 122 3.17 -5.39 4.71
CA THR A 122 2.95 -5.21 6.15
C THR A 122 3.77 -4.00 6.61
N GLY A 123 3.08 -2.97 7.05
CA GLY A 123 3.65 -1.76 7.62
C GLY A 123 3.65 -1.87 9.14
N SER A 124 4.79 -1.60 9.76
CA SER A 124 4.92 -1.53 11.22
C SER A 124 5.48 -0.18 11.64
N ASP A 125 5.09 0.28 12.82
CA ASP A 125 5.70 1.43 13.47
C ASP A 125 7.22 1.15 13.70
N PRO A 126 8.14 2.02 13.23
CA PRO A 126 9.57 1.77 13.32
C PRO A 126 10.13 1.69 14.74
N ASP A 127 9.48 2.34 15.71
CA ASP A 127 9.97 2.45 17.08
C ASP A 127 9.47 1.27 17.94
N THR A 128 8.23 0.83 17.71
CA THR A 128 7.57 -0.21 18.50
C THR A 128 7.55 -1.58 17.82
N GLY A 129 7.71 -1.63 16.49
CA GLY A 129 7.57 -2.84 15.69
C GLY A 129 6.14 -3.38 15.59
N GLN A 130 5.14 -2.64 16.10
CA GLN A 130 3.74 -3.05 16.02
C GLN A 130 3.18 -2.81 14.62
N ALA A 131 2.37 -3.75 14.12
CA ALA A 131 1.66 -3.57 12.86
C ALA A 131 0.63 -2.44 12.98
N VAL A 132 0.58 -1.58 11.96
CA VAL A 132 -0.31 -0.41 11.89
C VAL A 132 -1.41 -0.64 10.87
#